data_AF-A0A3Q1IQU0-F1
#
_entry.id   AF-A0A3Q1IQU0-F1
#
_cell.length_a   1.000
_cell.length_b   1.000
_cell.length_c   1.000
_cell.angle_alpha   90.00
_cell.angle_beta   90.00
_cell.angle_gamma   90.00
#
_symmetry.space_group_name_H-M   'P 1'
#
loop_
_entity.id
_entity.type
_entity.pdbx_description
1 polymer ?
#
loop_
_entity_poly.entity_id
_entity_poly.type
_entity_poly.pdbx_seq_one_letter_code
_entity_poly.pdbx_strand_id
1 'polypeptide(L)'
;MAKCFSQWKKQCLNKLDCSKKGSVDQDIEHVVSQLNSCEQYFTTSSCSGRIIVIDAAPDSSDVQKRNCVWLFVTHQPCTSDDVVSAVAESTRDAVLKFEPFVLHVQCRRLEDAQLVHSVAINSGFRNSGLTIGKTGKIIMAVRSTHSLEVPLSHKGKLLVGHEYINFLTQMANQKMEENLRRIQRFYQNLQLALTTDKLQELQIPDHSRSQELQYTPNTPETEEKIKTSVYKRRRKRDQHQTDCCHGDGSDIVHELDDCLDLFT
;
A
#
# COMPACT_ATOMS: atom_id res chain seq x y z
N MET A 1 -27.13 -3.06 -5.00
CA MET A 1 -27.12 -1.64 -5.38
C MET A 1 -25.90 -1.02 -4.70
N ALA A 2 -24.89 -0.60 -5.46
CA ALA A 2 -23.61 -0.13 -4.93
C ALA A 2 -23.84 0.99 -3.89
N LYS A 3 -23.30 0.87 -2.69
CA LYS A 3 -23.11 2.03 -1.81
C LYS A 3 -22.38 3.07 -2.65
N CYS A 4 -23.01 4.22 -2.90
CA CYS A 4 -22.46 5.23 -3.80
C CYS A 4 -21.09 5.66 -3.24
N PHE A 5 -20.04 5.69 -4.06
CA PHE A 5 -18.67 6.04 -3.63
C PHE A 5 -18.63 7.29 -2.74
N SER A 6 -19.47 8.30 -3.05
CA SER A 6 -19.63 9.52 -2.28
C SER A 6 -20.09 9.28 -0.83
N GLN A 7 -20.92 8.27 -0.58
CA GLN A 7 -21.32 7.87 0.78
C GLN A 7 -20.14 7.27 1.55
N TRP A 8 -19.34 6.40 0.92
CA TRP A 8 -18.13 5.85 1.54
C TRP A 8 -17.12 6.95 1.86
N LYS A 9 -16.91 7.87 0.92
CA LYS A 9 -16.04 9.03 1.11
C LYS A 9 -16.50 9.87 2.30
N LYS A 10 -17.78 10.25 2.33
CA LYS A 10 -18.36 11.03 3.46
C LYS A 10 -18.20 10.29 4.79
N GLN A 11 -18.48 8.98 4.81
CA GLN A 11 -18.31 8.17 6.02
C GLN A 11 -16.86 8.10 6.47
N CYS A 12 -15.91 7.94 5.54
CA CYS A 12 -14.49 7.82 5.86
C CYS A 12 -13.92 9.14 6.39
N LEU A 13 -14.23 10.26 5.73
CA LEU A 13 -13.72 11.58 6.10
C LEU A 13 -14.31 12.14 7.40
N ASN A 14 -15.46 11.61 7.85
CA ASN A 14 -16.08 11.97 9.12
C ASN A 14 -15.57 11.12 10.31
N LYS A 15 -14.73 10.11 10.07
CA LYS A 15 -14.16 9.30 11.14
C LYS A 15 -13.03 10.05 11.83
N LEU A 16 -12.87 9.79 13.12
CA LEU A 16 -11.68 10.16 13.86
C LEU A 16 -10.49 9.33 13.38
N ASP A 17 -9.30 9.92 13.44
CA ASP A 17 -8.05 9.23 13.12
C ASP A 17 -7.81 8.12 14.17
N CYS A 18 -7.67 6.88 13.69
CA CYS A 18 -7.47 5.70 14.53
C CYS A 18 -5.99 5.35 14.76
N SER A 19 -5.05 6.13 14.22
CA SER A 19 -3.62 5.93 14.49
C SER A 19 -3.29 6.23 15.95
N LYS A 20 -2.18 5.67 16.45
CA LYS A 20 -1.66 6.01 17.80
C LYS A 20 -1.43 7.50 18.01
N LYS A 21 -1.17 8.25 16.93
CA LYS A 21 -0.96 9.70 16.95
C LYS A 21 -2.28 10.49 16.99
N GLY A 22 -3.39 9.89 16.51
CA GLY A 22 -4.69 10.54 16.44
C GLY A 22 -4.77 11.71 15.45
N SER A 23 -3.79 11.82 14.54
CA SER A 23 -3.75 12.85 13.51
C SER A 23 -2.86 12.43 12.34
N VAL A 24 -3.13 13.01 11.16
CA VAL A 24 -2.30 12.86 9.97
C VAL A 24 -0.92 13.46 10.21
N ASP A 25 0.11 12.85 9.63
CA ASP A 25 1.46 13.38 9.69
C ASP A 25 1.61 14.68 8.88
N GLN A 26 2.19 15.71 9.51
CA GLN A 26 2.35 17.04 8.92
C GLN A 26 3.08 16.98 7.56
N ASP A 27 4.09 16.12 7.44
CA ASP A 27 4.87 15.94 6.20
C ASP A 27 4.06 15.39 5.02
N ILE A 28 2.86 14.86 5.24
CA ILE A 28 2.00 14.31 4.18
C ILE A 28 0.58 14.88 4.20
N GLU A 29 0.27 15.81 5.09
CA GLU A 29 -1.05 16.45 5.21
C GLU A 29 -1.48 17.06 3.86
N HIS A 30 -0.55 17.71 3.16
CA HIS A 30 -0.78 18.30 1.85
C HIS A 30 -1.13 17.24 0.77
N VAL A 31 -0.53 16.05 0.82
CA VAL A 31 -0.84 14.93 -0.07
C VAL A 31 -2.24 14.40 0.21
N VAL A 32 -2.54 14.16 1.49
CA VAL A 32 -3.82 13.63 1.96
C VAL A 32 -4.95 14.60 1.60
N SER A 33 -4.77 15.89 1.87
CA SER A 33 -5.73 16.95 1.54
C SER A 33 -5.98 17.03 0.03
N GLN A 34 -4.93 17.00 -0.80
CA GLN A 34 -5.06 17.05 -2.26
C GLN A 34 -5.92 15.91 -2.81
N LEU A 35 -5.68 14.67 -2.35
CA LEU A 35 -6.48 13.52 -2.77
C LEU A 35 -7.92 13.62 -2.26
N ASN A 36 -8.11 13.96 -0.98
CA ASN A 36 -9.44 14.06 -0.39
C ASN A 36 -10.28 15.20 -0.99
N SER A 37 -9.67 16.22 -1.58
CA SER A 37 -10.37 17.28 -2.31
C SER A 37 -10.97 16.82 -3.66
N CYS A 38 -10.47 15.71 -4.22
CA CYS A 38 -10.87 15.23 -5.54
C CYS A 38 -12.01 14.21 -5.43
N GLU A 39 -13.08 14.35 -6.23
CA GLU A 39 -14.26 13.47 -6.16
C GLU A 39 -13.96 11.98 -6.41
N GLN A 40 -12.85 11.69 -7.09
CA GLN A 40 -12.43 10.35 -7.50
C GLN A 40 -11.72 9.57 -6.38
N TYR A 41 -11.29 10.25 -5.30
CA TYR A 41 -10.41 9.68 -4.29
C TYR A 41 -10.87 9.97 -2.86
N PHE A 42 -10.51 9.07 -1.95
CA PHE A 42 -10.34 9.40 -0.53
C PHE A 42 -9.30 8.49 0.13
N THR A 43 -8.56 9.03 1.10
CA THR A 43 -7.55 8.29 1.85
C THR A 43 -8.19 7.46 2.95
N THR A 44 -7.74 6.22 3.14
CA THR A 44 -8.22 5.33 4.21
C THR A 44 -7.21 5.16 5.35
N SER A 45 -5.91 5.25 5.05
CA SER A 45 -4.83 5.28 6.05
C SER A 45 -3.55 5.82 5.44
N SER A 46 -2.68 6.41 6.27
CA SER A 46 -1.42 7.00 5.83
C SER A 46 -0.39 7.10 6.97
N CYS A 47 0.89 7.10 6.64
CA CYS A 47 1.99 7.44 7.55
C CYS A 47 3.13 8.05 6.72
N SER A 48 3.74 9.14 7.20
CA SER A 48 4.85 9.81 6.49
C SER A 48 6.13 8.99 6.48
N GLY A 49 6.25 8.02 7.38
CA GLY A 49 7.46 7.24 7.65
C GLY A 49 7.90 7.45 9.09
N ARG A 50 8.53 6.44 9.68
CA ARG A 50 8.89 6.46 11.10
C ARG A 50 10.16 5.68 11.40
N ILE A 51 10.87 6.15 12.42
CA ILE A 51 11.91 5.40 13.11
C ILE A 51 11.30 4.88 14.41
N ILE A 52 11.42 3.59 14.66
CA ILE A 52 10.85 2.93 15.83
C ILE A 52 11.85 1.98 16.48
N VAL A 53 11.80 1.89 17.81
CA VAL A 53 12.42 0.80 18.56
C VAL A 53 11.29 0.01 19.19
N ILE A 54 11.23 -1.28 18.88
CA ILE A 54 10.22 -2.19 19.44
C ILE A 54 10.89 -3.26 20.29
N ASP A 55 10.25 -3.65 21.39
CA ASP A 55 10.61 -4.84 22.17
C ASP A 55 9.77 -6.01 21.66
N ALA A 56 10.38 -6.88 20.84
CA ALA A 56 9.71 -8.05 20.30
C ALA A 56 9.72 -9.20 21.33
N ALA A 57 8.61 -9.94 21.42
CA ALA A 57 8.53 -11.12 22.26
C ALA A 57 9.26 -12.32 21.59
N PRO A 58 10.01 -13.13 22.35
CA PRO A 58 10.85 -14.20 21.80
C PRO A 58 10.07 -15.37 21.13
N ASP A 59 8.77 -15.53 21.39
CA ASP A 59 8.02 -16.75 21.03
C ASP A 59 6.81 -16.54 20.10
N SER A 60 6.65 -15.40 19.42
CA SER A 60 5.50 -15.21 18.52
C SER A 60 5.81 -15.64 17.08
N SER A 61 5.62 -16.94 16.78
CA SER A 61 5.51 -17.45 15.41
C SER A 61 4.27 -16.92 14.66
N ASP A 62 3.31 -16.34 15.39
CA ASP A 62 2.11 -15.72 14.83
C ASP A 62 2.18 -14.19 14.90
N VAL A 63 2.15 -13.56 13.73
CA VAL A 63 1.90 -12.14 13.43
C VAL A 63 2.37 -11.16 14.52
N GLN A 64 3.61 -10.68 14.34
CA GLN A 64 4.41 -9.76 15.16
C GLN A 64 3.72 -8.47 15.70
N LYS A 65 2.45 -8.18 15.41
CA LYS A 65 1.82 -6.90 15.78
C LYS A 65 1.11 -6.88 17.13
N ARG A 66 0.70 -8.03 17.70
CA ARG A 66 -0.18 -8.03 18.90
C ARG A 66 0.55 -7.90 20.24
N ASN A 67 1.83 -8.23 20.32
CA ASN A 67 2.61 -8.24 21.58
C ASN A 67 3.92 -7.42 21.52
N CYS A 68 4.06 -6.48 20.58
CA CYS A 68 5.26 -5.63 20.51
C CYS A 68 5.07 -4.36 21.34
N VAL A 69 5.96 -4.15 22.31
CA VAL A 69 6.04 -2.90 23.08
C VAL A 69 6.80 -1.88 22.25
N TRP A 70 6.27 -0.66 22.13
CA TRP A 70 6.94 0.43 21.41
C TRP A 70 7.78 1.20 22.43
N LEU A 71 9.09 0.99 22.40
CA LEU A 71 10.03 1.68 23.30
C LEU A 71 10.30 3.10 22.80
N PHE A 72 10.28 3.30 21.48
CA PHE A 72 10.46 4.61 20.87
C PHE A 72 9.75 4.70 19.53
N VAL A 73 9.20 5.88 19.22
CA VAL A 73 8.66 6.22 17.91
C VAL A 73 8.87 7.68 17.60
N THR A 74 9.32 7.96 16.38
CA THR A 74 9.35 9.30 15.82
C THR A 74 9.01 9.27 14.34
N HIS A 75 8.38 10.34 13.86
CA HIS A 75 8.15 10.60 12.43
C HIS A 75 9.17 11.59 11.86
N GLN A 76 10.23 11.88 12.61
CA GLN A 76 11.31 12.81 12.29
C GLN A 76 12.67 12.12 12.50
N PRO A 77 13.78 12.71 12.03
CA PRO A 77 15.12 12.24 12.41
C PRO A 77 15.28 12.18 13.93
N CYS A 78 16.06 11.22 14.43
CA CYS A 78 16.38 11.07 15.86
C CYS A 78 17.89 11.11 16.14
N THR A 79 18.24 11.23 17.41
CA THR A 79 19.61 11.17 17.91
C THR A 79 19.99 9.75 18.32
N SER A 80 21.29 9.48 18.47
CA SER A 80 21.76 8.21 19.02
C SER A 80 21.24 8.00 20.44
N ASP A 81 21.13 9.07 21.23
CA ASP A 81 20.75 9.02 22.64
C ASP A 81 19.28 8.60 22.79
N ASP A 82 18.41 9.00 21.86
CA ASP A 82 17.02 8.52 21.80
C ASP A 82 16.97 6.99 21.68
N VAL A 83 17.81 6.43 20.79
CA VAL A 83 17.86 4.98 20.53
C VAL A 83 18.51 4.24 21.71
N VAL A 84 19.59 4.78 22.28
CA VAL A 84 20.25 4.20 23.45
C VAL A 84 19.30 4.16 24.64
N SER A 85 18.59 5.25 24.90
CA SER A 85 17.62 5.34 26.01
C SER A 85 16.49 4.34 25.82
N ALA A 86 15.94 4.24 24.60
CA ALA A 86 14.88 3.28 24.29
C ALA A 86 15.32 1.83 24.50
N VAL A 87 16.53 1.47 24.06
CA VAL A 87 17.03 0.09 24.18
C VAL A 87 17.42 -0.26 25.62
N ALA A 88 17.80 0.72 26.44
CA ALA A 88 18.09 0.49 27.86
C ALA A 88 16.85 0.03 28.65
N GLU A 89 15.64 0.35 28.19
CA GLU A 89 14.37 -0.11 28.77
C GLU A 89 13.93 -1.50 28.28
N SER A 90 14.59 -2.05 27.25
CA SER A 90 14.25 -3.37 26.71
C SER A 90 14.62 -4.49 27.68
N THR A 91 13.69 -5.44 27.82
CA THR A 91 13.93 -6.68 28.57
C THR A 91 13.94 -7.93 27.68
N ARG A 92 13.73 -7.74 26.36
CA ARG A 92 13.54 -8.81 25.38
C ARG A 92 14.43 -8.57 24.16
N ASP A 93 13.85 -8.71 22.96
CA ASP A 93 14.56 -8.60 21.68
C ASP A 93 14.22 -7.23 21.05
N ALA A 94 15.03 -6.22 21.38
CA ALA A 94 14.88 -4.88 20.85
C ALA A 94 15.28 -4.85 19.37
N VAL A 95 14.43 -4.26 18.54
CA VAL A 95 14.69 -4.09 17.10
C VAL A 95 14.51 -2.62 16.73
N LEU A 96 15.54 -2.04 16.11
CA LEU A 96 15.44 -0.73 15.47
C LEU A 96 14.88 -0.91 14.06
N LYS A 97 13.83 -0.17 13.73
CA LYS A 97 13.22 -0.18 12.39
C LYS A 97 13.10 1.23 11.83
N PHE A 98 13.30 1.33 10.52
CA PHE A 98 12.79 2.43 9.72
C PHE A 98 11.72 1.88 8.78
N GLU A 99 10.50 2.41 8.89
CA GLU A 99 9.37 2.09 8.02
C GLU A 99 9.05 3.31 7.16
N PRO A 100 9.02 3.19 5.82
CA PRO A 100 8.85 4.34 4.92
C PRO A 100 7.40 4.80 4.83
N PHE A 101 7.19 5.87 4.05
CA PHE A 101 5.89 6.36 3.63
C PHE A 101 4.97 5.25 3.13
N VAL A 102 3.74 5.26 3.64
CA VAL A 102 2.65 4.41 3.15
C VAL A 102 1.37 5.23 3.04
N LEU A 103 0.61 5.00 1.98
CA LEU A 103 -0.67 5.65 1.75
C LEU A 103 -1.64 4.66 1.10
N HIS A 104 -2.84 4.57 1.66
CA HIS A 104 -3.96 3.83 1.07
C HIS A 104 -5.04 4.80 0.62
N VAL A 105 -5.41 4.69 -0.65
CA VAL A 105 -6.40 5.55 -1.30
C VAL A 105 -7.48 4.65 -1.89
N GLN A 106 -8.73 4.89 -1.51
CA GLN A 106 -9.85 4.30 -2.23
C GLN A 106 -10.16 5.14 -3.47
N CYS A 107 -10.20 4.49 -4.62
CA CYS A 107 -10.43 5.11 -5.93
C CYS A 107 -11.85 4.79 -6.42
N ARG A 108 -12.47 5.74 -7.13
CA ARG A 108 -13.83 5.60 -7.66
C ARG A 108 -13.88 4.62 -8.83
N ARG A 109 -12.94 4.72 -9.76
CA ARG A 109 -12.80 3.86 -10.94
C ARG A 109 -11.41 3.25 -11.01
N LEU A 110 -11.27 2.24 -11.86
CA LEU A 110 -9.97 1.61 -12.14
C LEU A 110 -9.00 2.60 -12.81
N GLU A 111 -9.49 3.45 -13.71
CA GLU A 111 -8.72 4.51 -14.38
C GLU A 111 -8.09 5.48 -13.36
N ASP A 112 -8.89 5.95 -12.41
CA ASP A 112 -8.44 6.82 -11.32
C ASP A 112 -7.31 6.13 -10.52
N ALA A 113 -7.46 4.83 -10.24
CA ALA A 113 -6.45 4.06 -9.53
C ALA A 113 -5.17 3.83 -10.34
N GLN A 114 -5.30 3.64 -11.66
CA GLN A 114 -4.17 3.50 -12.59
C GLN A 114 -3.36 4.81 -12.71
N LEU A 115 -4.03 5.97 -12.65
CA LEU A 115 -3.36 7.27 -12.62
C LEU A 115 -2.48 7.39 -11.37
N VAL A 116 -3.04 7.17 -10.18
CA VAL A 116 -2.29 7.24 -8.91
C VAL A 116 -1.17 6.20 -8.87
N HIS A 117 -1.43 4.99 -9.38
CA HIS A 117 -0.40 3.96 -9.51
C HIS A 117 0.76 4.40 -10.40
N SER A 118 0.48 4.96 -11.58
CA SER A 118 1.52 5.44 -12.49
C SER A 118 2.35 6.55 -11.87
N VAL A 119 1.70 7.51 -11.19
CA VAL A 119 2.37 8.55 -10.40
C VAL A 119 3.27 7.93 -9.32
N ALA A 120 2.76 6.97 -8.54
CA ALA A 120 3.50 6.30 -7.48
C ALA A 120 4.75 5.58 -8.01
N ILE A 121 4.59 4.77 -9.07
CA ILE A 121 5.70 4.11 -9.74
C ILE A 121 6.71 5.15 -10.18
N ASN A 122 6.33 6.18 -10.94
CA ASN A 122 7.25 7.20 -11.45
C ASN A 122 7.94 8.02 -10.36
N SER A 123 7.36 8.10 -9.16
CA SER A 123 7.96 8.78 -8.01
C SER A 123 8.86 7.90 -7.14
N GLY A 124 9.04 6.62 -7.48
CA GLY A 124 9.97 5.70 -6.81
C GLY A 124 9.31 4.70 -5.86
N PHE A 125 7.97 4.65 -5.82
CA PHE A 125 7.20 3.70 -5.00
C PHE A 125 6.89 2.44 -5.79
N ARG A 126 7.93 1.68 -6.19
CA ARG A 126 7.83 0.54 -7.10
C ARG A 126 7.03 -0.67 -6.56
N ASN A 127 6.79 -0.72 -5.25
CA ASN A 127 6.03 -1.78 -4.57
C ASN A 127 4.56 -1.42 -4.34
N SER A 128 4.12 -0.33 -4.98
CA SER A 128 2.73 0.09 -4.99
C SER A 128 1.87 -0.89 -5.77
N GLY A 129 0.59 -0.95 -5.45
CA GLY A 129 -0.31 -1.89 -6.11
C GLY A 129 -1.77 -1.65 -5.80
N LEU A 130 -2.63 -2.38 -6.51
CA LEU A 130 -4.08 -2.27 -6.46
C LEU A 130 -4.69 -3.52 -5.81
N THR A 131 -5.66 -3.31 -4.92
CA THR A 131 -6.52 -4.35 -4.38
C THR A 131 -7.95 -4.08 -4.80
N ILE A 132 -8.60 -5.06 -5.45
CA ILE A 132 -9.99 -4.98 -5.88
C ILE A 132 -10.82 -5.93 -5.03
N GLY A 133 -11.67 -5.39 -4.16
CA GLY A 133 -12.54 -6.19 -3.30
C GLY A 133 -13.76 -6.75 -4.05
N LYS A 134 -14.35 -7.82 -3.53
CA LYS A 134 -15.58 -8.46 -4.08
C LYS A 134 -16.75 -7.49 -4.28
N THR A 135 -16.79 -6.40 -3.50
CA THR A 135 -17.81 -5.34 -3.55
C THR A 135 -17.50 -4.24 -4.57
N GLY A 136 -16.45 -4.39 -5.37
CA GLY A 136 -15.99 -3.39 -6.34
C GLY A 136 -15.16 -2.24 -5.75
N LYS A 137 -14.81 -2.30 -4.46
CA LYS A 137 -13.90 -1.32 -3.83
C LYS A 137 -12.49 -1.47 -4.40
N ILE A 138 -11.93 -0.37 -4.90
CA ILE A 138 -10.57 -0.33 -5.44
C ILE A 138 -9.70 0.44 -4.46
N ILE A 139 -8.74 -0.25 -3.84
CA ILE A 139 -7.76 0.36 -2.94
C ILE A 139 -6.42 0.41 -3.66
N MET A 140 -5.92 1.62 -3.89
CA MET A 140 -4.57 1.89 -4.34
C MET A 140 -3.66 2.07 -3.12
N ALA A 141 -2.60 1.28 -3.06
CA ALA A 141 -1.60 1.34 -2.00
C ALA A 141 -0.27 1.87 -2.55
N VAL A 142 0.19 3.01 -2.04
CA VAL A 142 1.51 3.59 -2.35
C VAL A 142 2.50 3.10 -1.30
N ARG A 143 3.53 2.36 -1.73
CA ARG A 143 4.49 1.70 -0.82
C ARG A 143 5.91 1.68 -1.37
N SER A 144 6.87 1.63 -0.46
CA SER A 144 8.30 1.56 -0.74
C SER A 144 8.94 0.33 -0.08
N THR A 145 10.03 -0.18 -0.66
CA THR A 145 10.94 -1.17 -0.04
C THR A 145 12.06 -0.53 0.75
N HIS A 146 12.09 0.79 0.84
CA HIS A 146 13.11 1.55 1.55
C HIS A 146 12.92 1.42 3.06
N SER A 147 13.42 0.34 3.64
CA SER A 147 13.31 0.06 5.08
C SER A 147 14.69 -0.18 5.72
N LEU A 148 14.70 -0.21 7.04
CA LEU A 148 15.81 -0.72 7.88
C LEU A 148 15.17 -1.57 8.98
N GLU A 149 15.77 -2.70 9.30
CA GLU A 149 15.35 -3.56 10.41
C GLU A 149 16.59 -4.25 10.98
N VAL A 150 16.95 -3.91 12.22
CA VAL A 150 18.19 -4.39 12.83
C VAL A 150 17.93 -4.76 14.29
N PRO A 151 18.12 -6.05 14.67
CA PRO A 151 18.11 -6.46 16.07
C PRO A 151 19.27 -5.81 16.84
N LEU A 152 18.96 -5.23 18.00
CA LEU A 152 19.93 -4.55 18.87
C LEU A 152 20.20 -5.34 20.15
N SER A 153 19.19 -6.01 20.71
CA SER A 153 19.32 -6.86 21.90
C SER A 153 18.72 -8.24 21.65
N HIS A 154 19.17 -9.21 22.46
CA HIS A 154 18.55 -10.52 22.54
C HIS A 154 18.42 -10.94 24.00
N LYS A 155 17.22 -11.32 24.43
CA LYS A 155 16.89 -11.68 25.82
C LYS A 155 17.37 -10.63 26.83
N GLY A 156 17.13 -9.36 26.51
CA GLY A 156 17.52 -8.21 27.35
C GLY A 156 19.03 -7.88 27.32
N LYS A 157 19.85 -8.66 26.62
CA LYS A 157 21.29 -8.36 26.47
C LYS A 157 21.52 -7.57 25.19
N LEU A 158 22.08 -6.37 25.32
CA LEU A 158 22.55 -5.58 24.18
C LEU A 158 23.66 -6.33 23.43
N LEU A 159 23.51 -6.47 22.12
CA LEU A 159 24.44 -7.20 21.25
C LEU A 159 25.44 -6.28 20.54
N VAL A 160 25.18 -4.97 20.54
CA VAL A 160 25.90 -3.98 19.74
C VAL A 160 26.51 -2.89 20.61
N GLY A 161 27.64 -2.32 20.19
CA GLY A 161 28.27 -1.20 20.87
C GLY A 161 27.62 0.15 20.52
N HIS A 162 27.89 1.17 21.34
CA HIS A 162 27.40 2.54 21.15
C HIS A 162 27.77 3.13 19.77
N GLU A 163 28.97 2.86 19.28
CA GLU A 163 29.41 3.33 17.95
C GLU A 163 28.53 2.77 16.82
N TYR A 164 28.12 1.50 16.93
CA TYR A 164 27.24 0.87 15.95
C TYR A 164 25.82 1.45 16.02
N ILE A 165 25.31 1.73 17.22
CA ILE A 165 24.02 2.41 17.39
C ILE A 165 24.04 3.78 16.70
N ASN A 166 25.10 4.58 16.92
CA ASN A 166 25.26 5.88 16.25
C ASN A 166 25.27 5.73 14.72
N PHE A 167 26.01 4.76 14.17
CA PHE A 167 26.00 4.48 12.74
C PHE A 167 24.60 4.10 12.21
N LEU A 168 23.88 3.22 12.93
CA LEU A 168 22.53 2.81 12.55
C LEU A 168 21.54 3.99 12.58
N THR A 169 21.64 4.85 13.60
CA THR A 169 20.82 6.07 13.70
C THR A 169 21.06 6.99 12.51
N GLN A 170 22.33 7.22 12.13
CA GLN A 170 22.65 8.03 10.95
C GLN A 170 22.06 7.42 9.67
N MET A 171 22.15 6.09 9.51
CA MET A 171 21.55 5.40 8.37
C MET A 171 20.02 5.47 8.36
N ALA A 172 19.36 5.36 9.53
CA ALA A 172 17.92 5.54 9.65
C ALA A 172 17.49 6.97 9.27
N ASN A 173 18.24 7.98 9.72
CA ASN A 173 17.99 9.38 9.37
C ASN A 173 18.19 9.66 7.87
N GLN A 174 19.24 9.10 7.25
CA GLN A 174 19.43 9.19 5.79
C GLN A 174 18.26 8.54 5.03
N LYS A 175 17.73 7.42 5.56
CA LYS A 175 16.55 6.79 4.98
C LYS A 175 15.30 7.65 5.11
N MET A 176 15.09 8.29 6.26
CA MET A 176 14.02 9.26 6.48
C MET A 176 14.11 10.43 5.49
N GLU A 177 15.30 10.98 5.29
CA GLU A 177 15.50 12.10 4.36
C GLU A 177 15.16 11.73 2.91
N GLU A 178 15.67 10.59 2.42
CA GLU A 178 15.32 10.09 1.09
C GLU A 178 13.82 9.79 0.96
N ASN A 179 13.19 9.29 2.02
CA ASN A 179 11.75 9.06 2.04
C ASN A 179 10.95 10.36 1.87
N LEU A 180 11.34 11.45 2.55
CA LEU A 180 10.73 12.77 2.37
C LEU A 180 10.92 13.31 0.95
N ARG A 181 12.11 13.12 0.34
CA ARG A 181 12.33 13.48 -1.08
C ARG A 181 11.41 12.71 -2.03
N ARG A 182 11.16 11.42 -1.76
CA ARG A 182 10.21 10.61 -2.54
C ARG A 182 8.76 11.08 -2.38
N ILE A 183 8.35 11.45 -1.16
CA ILE A 183 7.04 12.05 -0.90
C ILE A 183 6.87 13.33 -1.71
N GLN A 184 7.86 14.23 -1.67
CA GLN A 184 7.81 15.48 -2.43
C GLN A 184 7.69 15.25 -3.94
N ARG A 185 8.48 14.32 -4.49
CA ARG A 185 8.38 13.93 -5.91
C ARG A 185 7.04 13.28 -6.24
N PHE A 186 6.46 12.50 -5.33
CA PHE A 186 5.10 11.96 -5.48
C PHE A 186 4.06 13.06 -5.55
N TYR A 187 4.13 14.02 -4.64
CA TYR A 187 3.20 15.14 -4.61
C TYR A 187 3.25 15.98 -5.89
N GLN A 188 4.45 16.34 -6.36
CA GLN A 188 4.62 17.10 -7.61
C GLN A 188 4.03 16.36 -8.81
N ASN A 189 4.36 15.07 -8.96
CA ASN A 189 3.84 14.27 -10.07
C ASN A 189 2.32 14.07 -9.97
N LEU A 190 1.78 13.96 -8.75
CA LEU A 190 0.34 13.85 -8.52
C LEU A 190 -0.38 15.13 -8.97
N GLN A 191 0.12 16.30 -8.59
CA GLN A 191 -0.47 17.58 -8.99
C GLN A 191 -0.49 17.74 -10.52
N LEU A 192 0.61 17.40 -11.19
CA LEU A 192 0.70 17.42 -12.65
C LEU A 192 -0.30 16.47 -13.31
N ALA A 193 -0.40 15.24 -12.82
CA ALA A 193 -1.31 14.23 -13.37
C ALA A 193 -2.78 14.64 -13.20
N LEU A 194 -3.18 15.11 -12.01
CA LEU A 194 -4.55 15.54 -11.74
C LEU A 194 -4.95 16.79 -12.54
N THR A 195 -4.00 17.69 -12.81
CA THR A 195 -4.25 18.88 -13.62
C THR A 195 -4.43 18.51 -15.10
N THR A 196 -3.61 17.59 -15.60
CA THR A 196 -3.68 17.09 -16.98
C THR A 196 -5.00 16.35 -17.23
N ASP A 197 -5.42 15.50 -16.29
CA ASP A 197 -6.67 14.74 -16.36
C ASP A 197 -7.89 15.66 -16.44
N LYS A 198 -7.94 16.71 -15.61
CA LYS A 198 -9.01 17.73 -15.66
C LYS A 198 -9.05 18.49 -16.99
N LEU A 199 -7.88 18.80 -17.58
CA LEU A 199 -7.83 19.48 -18.88
C LEU A 199 -8.32 18.58 -20.01
N GLN A 200 -8.06 17.27 -19.93
CA GLN A 200 -8.56 16.31 -20.91
C GLN A 200 -10.08 16.16 -20.84
N GLU A 201 -10.68 16.13 -19.63
CA GLU A 201 -12.13 16.11 -19.46
C GLU A 201 -12.82 17.35 -20.08
N LEU A 202 -12.19 18.53 -20.01
CA LEU A 202 -12.72 19.78 -20.59
C LEU A 202 -12.58 19.87 -22.12
N GLN A 203 -11.72 19.05 -22.73
CA GLN A 203 -11.42 19.09 -24.17
C GLN A 203 -12.21 18.09 -25.01
N ILE A 204 -13.05 17.23 -24.41
CA ILE A 204 -13.93 16.32 -25.15
C ILE A 204 -15.20 17.10 -25.58
N PRO A 205 -15.45 17.31 -26.89
CA PRO A 205 -16.72 17.85 -27.36
C PRO A 205 -17.84 16.82 -27.11
N ASP A 206 -18.95 17.28 -26.54
CA ASP A 206 -20.17 16.50 -26.31
C ASP A 206 -20.80 16.09 -27.66
N HIS A 207 -20.29 15.03 -28.27
CA HIS A 207 -20.81 14.48 -29.52
C HIS A 207 -20.94 12.97 -29.41
N SER A 208 -21.95 12.50 -28.68
CA SER A 208 -22.77 11.33 -29.06
C SER A 208 -23.75 10.92 -27.95
N ARG A 209 -24.87 11.65 -27.83
CA ARG A 209 -26.11 11.08 -27.30
C ARG A 209 -27.30 11.52 -28.15
N SER A 210 -27.30 11.10 -29.41
CA SER A 210 -28.49 10.92 -30.27
C SER A 210 -28.02 10.54 -31.67
N GLN A 211 -28.00 9.24 -31.98
CA GLN A 211 -28.30 8.76 -33.33
C GLN A 211 -28.73 7.31 -33.20
N GLU A 212 -30.05 7.13 -33.22
CA GLU A 212 -30.69 5.86 -33.49
C GLU A 212 -30.15 5.35 -34.83
N LEU A 213 -29.47 4.19 -34.80
CA LEU A 213 -29.16 3.44 -36.01
C LEU A 213 -30.46 2.83 -36.53
N GLN A 214 -31.06 3.51 -37.51
CA GLN A 214 -32.11 2.93 -38.35
C GLN A 214 -31.49 1.81 -39.20
N TYR A 215 -31.87 0.58 -38.90
CA TYR A 215 -31.49 -0.61 -39.64
C TYR A 215 -32.41 -0.76 -40.86
N THR A 216 -31.89 -0.61 -42.07
CA THR A 216 -32.58 -1.07 -43.29
C THR A 216 -32.03 -2.44 -43.70
N PRO A 217 -32.89 -3.43 -43.98
CA PRO A 217 -32.43 -4.77 -44.34
C PRO A 217 -32.16 -4.84 -45.85
N ASN A 218 -30.97 -5.28 -46.24
CA ASN A 218 -30.75 -5.92 -47.54
C ASN A 218 -29.96 -7.22 -47.34
N THR A 219 -30.52 -8.26 -47.95
CA THR A 219 -30.21 -9.69 -47.83
C THR A 219 -29.09 -10.12 -48.81
N PRO A 220 -28.68 -11.40 -48.83
CA PRO A 220 -27.32 -11.82 -48.51
C PRO A 220 -26.51 -12.25 -49.74
N GLU A 221 -25.19 -12.34 -49.63
CA GLU A 221 -24.45 -13.37 -50.39
C GLU A 221 -23.08 -13.70 -49.79
N THR A 222 -22.90 -15.02 -49.60
CA THR A 222 -21.67 -15.81 -49.46
C THR A 222 -20.96 -15.86 -48.09
N GLU A 223 -21.37 -16.87 -47.32
CA GLU A 223 -20.54 -17.57 -46.35
C GLU A 223 -19.33 -18.24 -47.03
N GLU A 224 -18.13 -18.09 -46.47
CA GLU A 224 -17.26 -19.24 -46.13
C GLU A 224 -15.96 -18.78 -45.42
N LYS A 225 -15.68 -19.43 -44.27
CA LYS A 225 -14.34 -19.83 -43.77
C LYS A 225 -13.38 -18.68 -43.34
N ILE A 226 -13.01 -18.49 -42.07
CA ILE A 226 -12.34 -19.45 -41.18
C ILE A 226 -12.45 -19.01 -39.70
N LYS A 227 -12.74 -20.03 -38.87
CA LYS A 227 -12.84 -20.00 -37.42
C LYS A 227 -11.47 -19.92 -36.73
N THR A 228 -11.46 -19.22 -35.60
CA THR A 228 -10.69 -19.51 -34.36
C THR A 228 -9.17 -19.70 -34.43
N SER A 229 -8.43 -18.76 -33.83
CA SER A 229 -7.33 -19.15 -32.94
C SER A 229 -7.29 -18.26 -31.69
N VAL A 230 -7.82 -18.83 -30.61
CA VAL A 230 -7.69 -18.35 -29.23
C VAL A 230 -6.31 -18.77 -28.76
N TYR A 231 -5.43 -17.82 -28.43
CA TYR A 231 -4.12 -18.12 -27.84
C TYR A 231 -4.28 -18.70 -26.43
N LYS A 232 -4.20 -20.03 -26.35
CA LYS A 232 -4.03 -20.80 -25.12
C LYS A 232 -2.57 -20.68 -24.63
N ARG A 233 -2.38 -20.23 -23.39
CA ARG A 233 -1.14 -20.43 -22.62
C ARG A 233 -0.90 -21.92 -22.39
N ARG A 234 0.34 -22.40 -22.56
CA ARG A 234 0.81 -23.68 -22.00
C ARG A 234 2.17 -23.50 -21.31
N ARG A 235 2.17 -23.59 -19.97
CA ARG A 235 3.34 -23.87 -19.14
C ARG A 235 3.81 -25.29 -19.45
N LYS A 236 5.11 -25.48 -19.68
CA LYS A 236 5.76 -26.80 -19.74
C LYS A 236 6.35 -27.08 -18.36
N ARG A 237 5.93 -28.18 -17.73
CA ARG A 237 6.47 -28.72 -16.47
C ARG A 237 7.02 -30.09 -16.85
N ASP A 238 8.34 -30.25 -16.76
CA ASP A 238 8.98 -31.55 -16.96
C ASP A 238 8.77 -32.43 -15.73
N GLN A 239 8.41 -33.68 -15.99
CA GLN A 239 8.26 -34.75 -15.02
C GLN A 239 9.61 -35.42 -14.77
N HIS A 240 10.04 -35.46 -13.52
CA HIS A 240 10.83 -36.58 -13.01
C HIS A 240 10.16 -37.14 -11.77
N GLN A 241 10.16 -38.46 -11.74
CA GLN A 241 9.35 -39.37 -10.96
C GLN A 241 10.24 -40.00 -9.89
N THR A 242 9.80 -40.01 -8.62
CA THR A 242 10.05 -41.09 -7.66
C THR A 242 9.07 -40.99 -6.48
N ASP A 243 8.19 -41.99 -6.40
CA ASP A 243 7.72 -42.79 -5.26
C ASP A 243 7.08 -42.18 -3.99
N CYS A 244 5.79 -42.54 -3.84
CA CYS A 244 5.06 -43.14 -2.70
C CYS A 244 5.31 -42.59 -1.28
N CYS A 245 4.30 -42.13 -0.54
CA CYS A 245 3.31 -42.97 0.18
C CYS A 245 1.98 -42.25 0.47
N HIS A 246 0.91 -43.04 0.63
CA HIS A 246 -0.50 -42.66 0.84
C HIS A 246 -0.84 -42.17 2.27
N GLY A 247 -1.96 -41.43 2.39
CA GLY A 247 -2.69 -41.31 3.65
C GLY A 247 -3.69 -40.14 3.72
N ASP A 248 -4.92 -40.40 3.25
CA ASP A 248 -6.24 -39.75 3.46
C ASP A 248 -6.40 -38.44 4.25
N GLY A 249 -7.33 -37.61 3.76
CA GLY A 249 -8.53 -37.31 4.56
C GLY A 249 -8.91 -35.85 4.83
N SER A 250 -9.97 -35.41 4.15
CA SER A 250 -11.00 -34.45 4.57
C SER A 250 -10.75 -32.93 4.51
N ASP A 251 -11.63 -32.31 3.70
CA ASP A 251 -11.99 -30.92 3.62
C ASP A 251 -12.45 -30.32 4.95
N ILE A 252 -11.93 -29.13 5.31
CA ILE A 252 -12.69 -28.06 5.98
C ILE A 252 -12.23 -26.72 5.38
N VAL A 253 -13.12 -26.12 4.59
CA VAL A 253 -13.00 -24.74 4.10
C VAL A 253 -13.25 -23.82 5.29
N HIS A 254 -12.20 -23.26 5.87
CA HIS A 254 -12.34 -22.18 6.85
C HIS A 254 -12.46 -20.83 6.14
N GLU A 255 -13.56 -20.15 6.45
CA GLU A 255 -13.90 -18.79 6.07
C GLU A 255 -12.77 -17.81 6.37
N LEU A 256 -12.29 -17.10 5.33
CA LEU A 256 -11.38 -15.97 5.45
C LEU A 256 -12.19 -14.67 5.44
N ASP A 257 -12.96 -14.45 6.49
CA ASP A 257 -13.49 -13.14 6.89
C ASP A 257 -12.73 -12.74 8.16
N ASP A 258 -11.55 -12.15 8.01
CA ASP A 258 -10.89 -11.25 8.99
C ASP A 258 -9.50 -10.83 8.50
N CYS A 259 -9.46 -9.93 7.51
CA CYS A 259 -8.22 -9.29 7.08
C CYS A 259 -8.38 -7.77 6.97
N LEU A 260 -9.07 -7.16 7.93
CA LEU A 260 -9.20 -5.70 8.05
C LEU A 260 -8.56 -5.10 9.30
N ASP A 261 -8.12 -5.92 10.27
CA ASP A 261 -7.54 -5.44 11.53
C ASP A 261 -6.00 -5.41 11.58
N LEU A 262 -5.33 -5.43 10.42
CA LEU A 262 -3.86 -5.42 10.34
C LEU A 262 -3.23 -4.02 10.33
N PHE A 263 -4.03 -2.95 10.43
CA PHE A 263 -3.56 -1.57 10.23
C PHE A 263 -4.07 -0.52 11.24
N THR A 264 -4.55 -0.94 12.41
CA THR A 264 -4.72 -0.06 13.59
C THR A 264 -3.62 -0.34 14.61
#